data_AF-A0A4P6PE37-F1
#
_entry.id   AF-A0A4P6PE37-F1
#
_cell.length_a   1.000
_cell.length_b   1.000
_cell.length_c   1.000
_cell.angle_alpha   90.00
_cell.angle_beta   90.00
_cell.angle_gamma   90.00
#
_symmetry.space_group_name_H-M   'P 1'
#
loop_
_entity.id
_entity.type
_entity.pdbx_description
1 polymer ?
#
loop_
_entity_poly.entity_id
_entity_poly.type
_entity_poly.pdbx_seq_one_letter_code
_entity_poly.pdbx_strand_id
1 'polypeptide(L)'
;MERKTAGVPTLKRLPLYLRLLRKMKERGEEYASGTVVAKELGLDPIVVRKDLAITGAVGRPRLGFPMDEIISAIEEFLGWSNTSDAFLIGVGSMGTALLGYKGFEQHGMRIVAAFDNNPAIIGTEVHGKTVLDIAKMPELARRMHVQIGILTVTASVAQGVADKMIEGGIRAIWNFTPTSLDVPDHVILQREELASSLAVLSHRLLVESSSI
;
A
#
# COMPACT_ATOMS: atom_id res chain seq x y z
N MET A 1 -9.56 21.86 -6.70
CA MET A 1 -8.54 21.40 -7.66
C MET A 1 -8.81 19.94 -7.93
N GLU A 2 -9.11 19.57 -9.17
CA GLU A 2 -9.45 18.19 -9.56
C GLU A 2 -8.19 17.32 -9.42
N ARG A 3 -8.25 16.24 -8.63
CA ARG A 3 -7.10 15.34 -8.47
C ARG A 3 -6.97 14.52 -9.75
N LYS A 4 -5.81 14.59 -10.41
CA LYS A 4 -5.50 13.72 -11.56
C LYS A 4 -5.52 12.26 -11.09
N THR A 5 -6.19 11.39 -11.85
CA THR A 5 -6.21 9.95 -11.59
C THR A 5 -5.16 9.24 -12.45
N ALA A 6 -4.57 8.17 -11.91
CA ALA A 6 -3.61 7.34 -12.65
C ALA A 6 -4.12 5.90 -12.72
N GLY A 7 -3.76 5.19 -13.79
CA GLY A 7 -4.02 3.77 -13.89
C GLY A 7 -3.23 2.96 -12.86
N VAL A 8 -3.76 1.79 -12.48
CA VAL A 8 -3.13 0.85 -11.54
C VAL A 8 -1.64 0.58 -11.84
N PRO A 9 -1.20 0.41 -13.11
CA PRO A 9 0.23 0.20 -13.39
C PRO A 9 1.12 1.36 -12.93
N THR A 10 0.68 2.60 -13.12
CA THR A 10 1.41 3.79 -12.66
C THR A 10 1.42 3.84 -11.14
N LEU A 11 0.27 3.66 -10.48
CA LEU A 11 0.17 3.62 -9.01
C LEU A 11 1.08 2.56 -8.39
N LYS A 12 1.26 1.40 -9.04
CA LYS A 12 2.19 0.35 -8.59
C LYS A 12 3.66 0.67 -8.82
N ARG A 13 4.00 1.53 -9.80
CA ARG A 13 5.39 1.92 -10.10
C ARG A 13 5.88 3.12 -9.28
N LEU A 14 4.99 4.06 -8.93
CA LEU A 14 5.37 5.26 -8.15
C LEU A 14 6.11 4.93 -6.84
N PRO A 15 5.72 3.92 -6.03
CA PRO A 15 6.47 3.53 -4.85
C PRO A 15 7.90 3.03 -5.14
N LEU A 16 8.09 2.38 -6.31
CA LEU A 16 9.41 1.92 -6.75
C LEU A 16 10.31 3.12 -7.10
N TYR A 17 9.75 4.13 -7.77
CA TYR A 17 10.44 5.39 -8.04
C TYR A 17 10.82 6.08 -6.73
N LEU A 18 9.87 6.25 -5.82
CA LEU A 18 10.10 6.91 -4.54
C LEU A 18 11.23 6.25 -3.75
N ARG A 19 11.26 4.92 -3.70
CA ARG A 19 12.34 4.16 -3.03
C ARG A 19 13.70 4.43 -3.68
N LEU A 20 13.79 4.44 -5.01
CA LEU A 20 15.04 4.72 -5.72
C LEU A 20 15.47 6.18 -5.51
N LEU A 21 14.54 7.13 -5.64
CA LEU A 21 14.79 8.56 -5.47
C LEU A 21 15.30 8.87 -4.05
N ARG A 22 14.71 8.27 -3.01
CA ARG A 22 15.22 8.40 -1.63
C ARG A 22 16.66 7.91 -1.51
N LYS A 23 17.00 6.77 -2.13
CA LYS A 23 18.40 6.28 -2.18
C LYS A 23 19.34 7.20 -2.94
N MET A 24 18.89 7.77 -4.07
CA MET A 24 19.66 8.76 -4.83
C MET A 24 19.93 10.01 -3.97
N LYS A 25 18.90 10.49 -3.26
CA LYS A 25 19.01 11.62 -2.34
C LYS A 25 20.01 11.33 -1.21
N GLU A 26 19.97 10.14 -0.61
CA GLU A 26 20.94 9.70 0.42
C GLU A 26 22.39 9.69 -0.10
N ARG A 27 22.59 9.50 -1.41
CA ARG A 27 23.91 9.59 -2.05
C ARG A 27 24.34 11.03 -2.41
N GLY A 28 23.51 12.02 -2.10
CA GLY A 28 23.78 13.44 -2.39
C GLY A 28 23.38 13.90 -3.79
N GLU A 29 22.56 13.13 -4.52
CA GLU A 29 22.08 13.54 -5.84
C GLU A 29 20.99 14.62 -5.71
N GLU A 30 21.21 15.79 -6.31
CA GLU A 30 20.26 16.92 -6.26
C GLU A 30 19.14 16.85 -7.30
N TYR A 31 19.34 16.07 -8.38
CA TYR A 31 18.40 15.95 -9.49
C TYR A 31 18.18 14.50 -9.87
N ALA A 32 16.95 14.16 -10.23
CA ALA A 32 16.56 12.87 -10.76
C ALA A 32 16.32 12.95 -12.27
N SER A 33 17.08 12.19 -13.05
CA SER A 33 16.81 12.00 -14.46
C SER A 33 15.85 10.82 -14.68
N GLY A 34 14.76 11.04 -15.42
CA GLY A 34 13.83 9.97 -15.79
C GLY A 34 14.49 8.85 -16.58
N THR A 35 15.55 9.12 -17.35
CA THR A 35 16.31 8.07 -18.05
C THR A 35 17.16 7.22 -17.11
N VAL A 36 17.72 7.82 -16.05
CA VAL A 36 18.47 7.11 -15.01
C VAL A 36 17.52 6.23 -14.20
N VAL A 37 16.39 6.79 -13.75
CA VAL A 37 15.34 6.03 -13.04
C VAL A 37 14.85 4.85 -13.87
N ALA A 38 14.63 5.05 -15.17
CA ALA A 38 14.22 3.99 -16.09
C ALA A 38 15.27 2.88 -16.20
N LYS A 39 16.54 3.25 -16.37
CA LYS A 39 17.65 2.29 -16.46
C LYS A 39 17.79 1.46 -15.17
N GLU A 40 17.82 2.12 -14.01
CA GLU A 40 17.99 1.46 -12.69
C GLU A 40 16.84 0.50 -12.36
N LEU A 41 15.64 0.75 -12.88
CA LEU A 41 14.47 -0.09 -12.64
C LEU A 41 14.16 -1.05 -13.80
N GLY A 42 14.95 -1.04 -14.87
CA GLY A 42 14.70 -1.86 -16.06
C GLY A 42 13.37 -1.53 -16.74
N LEU A 43 12.98 -0.26 -16.76
CA LEU A 43 11.72 0.22 -17.32
C LEU A 43 11.94 1.05 -18.58
N ASP A 44 10.88 1.22 -19.37
CA ASP A 44 10.89 2.09 -20.53
C ASP A 44 10.98 3.59 -20.11
N PRO A 45 11.94 4.39 -20.64
CA PRO A 45 12.10 5.80 -20.28
C PRO A 45 10.92 6.71 -20.63
N ILE A 46 10.10 6.35 -21.61
CA ILE A 46 8.88 7.08 -21.96
C ILE A 46 7.82 6.83 -20.88
N VAL A 47 7.68 5.58 -20.42
CA VAL A 47 6.76 5.22 -19.32
C VAL A 47 7.12 5.98 -18.04
N VAL A 48 8.39 5.96 -17.63
CA VAL A 48 8.84 6.66 -16.42
C VAL A 48 8.56 8.16 -16.53
N ARG A 49 8.89 8.80 -17.67
CA ARG A 49 8.62 10.23 -17.85
C ARG A 49 7.14 10.59 -17.76
N LYS A 50 6.26 9.76 -18.34
CA LYS A 50 4.80 9.95 -18.25
C LYS A 50 4.29 9.79 -16.81
N ASP A 51 4.79 8.79 -16.10
CA ASP A 51 4.41 8.56 -14.70
C ASP A 51 4.88 9.70 -13.79
N LEU A 52 6.11 10.19 -13.94
CA LEU A 52 6.60 11.32 -13.14
C LEU A 52 5.88 12.63 -13.49
N ALA A 53 5.47 12.83 -14.75
CA ALA A 53 4.73 14.03 -15.15
C ALA A 53 3.31 14.08 -14.58
N ILE A 54 2.66 12.93 -14.34
CA ILE A 54 1.29 12.90 -13.81
C ILE A 54 1.19 13.40 -12.37
N THR A 55 2.27 13.30 -11.61
CA THR A 55 2.35 13.77 -10.22
C THR A 55 2.33 15.29 -10.12
N GLY A 56 2.51 16.00 -11.24
CA GLY A 56 2.60 17.46 -11.28
C GLY A 56 4.01 18.01 -11.11
N ALA A 57 5.02 17.14 -10.92
CA ALA A 57 6.41 17.56 -10.84
C ALA A 57 6.88 18.21 -12.15
N VAL A 58 7.66 19.30 -12.02
CA VAL A 58 8.20 20.05 -13.14
C VAL A 58 9.68 19.74 -13.30
N GLY A 59 10.03 19.11 -14.42
CA GLY A 59 11.43 18.86 -14.76
C GLY A 59 12.13 20.10 -15.32
N ARG A 60 13.44 20.20 -15.10
CA ARG A 60 14.32 21.21 -15.70
C ARG A 60 15.04 20.61 -16.93
N PRO A 61 15.11 21.33 -18.07
CA PRO A 61 15.83 20.86 -19.25
C PRO A 61 17.27 20.45 -18.90
N ARG A 62 17.72 19.31 -19.43
CA ARG A 62 19.06 18.69 -19.24
C ARG A 62 19.41 18.23 -17.82
N LEU A 63 18.76 18.74 -16.79
CA LEU A 63 19.02 18.36 -15.39
C LEU A 63 18.08 17.27 -14.89
N GLY A 64 16.82 17.28 -15.31
CA GLY A 64 15.78 16.39 -14.76
C GLY A 64 14.98 17.07 -13.66
N PHE A 65 14.40 16.29 -12.74
CA PHE A 65 13.54 16.81 -11.69
C PHE A 65 14.37 17.14 -10.44
N PRO A 66 14.15 18.31 -9.79
CA PRO A 66 14.73 18.57 -8.49
C PRO A 66 14.32 17.48 -7.49
N MET A 67 15.28 16.91 -6.76
CA MET A 67 15.09 15.69 -5.97
C MET A 67 13.97 15.81 -4.92
N ASP A 68 13.98 16.91 -4.17
CA ASP A 68 12.96 17.16 -3.14
C ASP A 68 11.58 17.37 -3.75
N GLU A 69 11.50 18.14 -4.83
CA GLU A 69 10.24 18.43 -5.53
C GLU A 69 9.59 17.16 -6.09
N ILE A 70 10.36 16.25 -6.70
CA ILE A 70 9.80 15.00 -7.25
C ILE A 70 9.37 14.02 -6.16
N ILE A 71 10.13 13.94 -5.05
CA ILE A 71 9.77 13.11 -3.90
C ILE A 71 8.43 13.59 -3.32
N SER A 72 8.33 14.90 -3.02
CA SER A 72 7.11 15.48 -2.47
C SER A 72 5.92 15.35 -3.44
N ALA A 73 6.13 15.57 -4.74
CA ALA A 73 5.07 15.41 -5.73
C ALA A 73 4.53 13.97 -5.79
N ILE A 74 5.40 12.95 -5.70
CA ILE A 74 4.96 11.55 -5.65
C ILE A 74 4.18 11.27 -4.35
N GLU A 75 4.68 11.73 -3.21
CA GLU A 75 4.03 11.53 -1.91
C GLU A 75 2.65 12.19 -1.85
N GLU A 76 2.52 13.42 -2.33
CA GLU A 76 1.24 14.14 -2.42
C GLU A 76 0.28 13.45 -3.39
N PHE A 77 0.77 13.00 -4.54
CA PHE A 77 -0.05 12.30 -5.53
C PHE A 77 -0.61 10.99 -4.98
N LEU A 78 0.19 10.24 -4.21
CA LEU A 78 -0.24 9.00 -3.56
C LEU A 78 -1.07 9.22 -2.28
N GLY A 79 -1.19 10.47 -1.80
CA GLY A 79 -1.85 10.78 -0.54
C GLY A 79 -1.04 10.37 0.70
N TRP A 80 0.27 10.19 0.55
CA TRP A 80 1.19 9.77 1.60
C TRP A 80 1.83 10.93 2.36
N SER A 81 1.49 12.18 2.00
CA SER A 81 1.93 13.38 2.71
C SER A 81 1.28 13.54 4.09
N ASN A 82 0.17 12.84 4.36
CA ASN A 82 -0.47 12.77 5.67
C ASN A 82 -0.52 11.32 6.15
N THR A 83 -0.35 11.12 7.46
CA THR A 83 -0.52 9.79 8.06
C THR A 83 -2.00 9.41 8.10
N SER A 84 -2.36 8.34 7.41
CA SER A 84 -3.67 7.70 7.49
C SER A 84 -3.63 6.61 8.55
N ASP A 85 -4.55 6.68 9.50
CA ASP A 85 -4.71 5.63 10.49
C ASP A 85 -5.49 4.45 9.90
N ALA A 86 -5.02 3.24 10.22
CA ALA A 86 -5.61 1.99 9.77
C ALA A 86 -5.85 1.03 10.94
N PHE A 87 -6.89 0.22 10.82
CA PHE A 87 -7.12 -0.93 11.68
C PHE A 87 -6.68 -2.21 10.98
N LEU A 88 -6.12 -3.15 11.73
CA LEU A 88 -5.83 -4.49 11.24
C LEU A 88 -6.79 -5.49 11.88
N ILE A 89 -7.43 -6.32 11.06
CA ILE A 89 -8.40 -7.32 11.51
C ILE A 89 -7.90 -8.72 11.14
N GLY A 90 -7.69 -9.55 12.17
CA GLY A 90 -7.16 -10.91 12.08
C GLY A 90 -5.66 -10.94 12.38
N VAL A 91 -5.30 -11.24 13.62
CA VAL A 91 -3.91 -11.26 14.12
C VAL A 91 -3.33 -12.68 14.05
N GLY A 92 -3.50 -13.32 12.89
CA GLY A 92 -2.80 -14.56 12.53
C GLY A 92 -1.38 -14.29 12.05
N SER A 93 -0.76 -15.24 11.35
CA SER A 93 0.61 -15.09 10.83
C SER A 93 0.77 -13.89 9.90
N MET A 94 -0.16 -13.69 8.96
CA MET A 94 -0.13 -12.56 8.03
C MET A 94 -0.35 -11.24 8.77
N GLY A 95 -1.36 -11.17 9.63
CA GLY A 95 -1.66 -9.97 10.40
C GLY A 95 -0.50 -9.55 11.30
N THR A 96 0.12 -10.51 11.99
CA THR A 96 1.31 -10.27 12.82
C THR A 96 2.48 -9.73 12.00
N ALA A 97 2.76 -10.33 10.83
CA ALA A 97 3.82 -9.85 9.94
C ALA A 97 3.58 -8.41 9.47
N LEU A 98 2.33 -8.05 9.14
CA LEU A 98 1.97 -6.70 8.73
C LEU A 98 2.06 -5.69 9.89
N LEU A 99 1.69 -6.08 11.12
CA LEU A 99 1.88 -5.23 12.30
C LEU A 99 3.35 -4.90 12.56
N GLY A 100 4.25 -5.84 12.28
CA GLY A 100 5.69 -5.65 12.43
C GLY A 100 6.35 -4.84 11.30
N TYR A 101 5.63 -4.55 10.21
CA TYR A 101 6.21 -3.91 9.03
C TYR A 101 6.26 -2.38 9.16
N LYS A 102 7.45 -1.86 9.50
CA LYS A 102 7.71 -0.40 9.64
C LYS A 102 7.60 0.40 8.35
N GLY A 103 7.57 -0.25 7.18
CA GLY A 103 7.50 0.44 5.89
C GLY A 103 6.19 1.19 5.67
N PHE A 104 5.09 0.80 6.34
CA PHE A 104 3.82 1.51 6.21
C PHE A 104 3.90 2.96 6.71
N GLU A 105 4.58 3.18 7.83
CA GLU A 105 4.73 4.54 8.38
C GLU A 105 5.54 5.43 7.43
N GLN A 106 6.52 4.86 6.73
CA GLN A 106 7.31 5.55 5.68
C GLN A 106 6.50 5.87 4.41
N HIS A 107 5.30 5.30 4.29
CA HIS A 107 4.33 5.48 3.22
C HIS A 107 3.05 6.14 3.72
N GLY A 108 3.10 6.84 4.85
CA GLY A 108 1.96 7.63 5.35
C GLY A 108 0.80 6.78 5.85
N MET A 109 1.02 5.54 6.29
CA MET A 109 -0.02 4.71 6.92
C MET A 109 0.45 4.19 8.27
N ARG A 110 -0.38 4.32 9.31
CA ARG A 110 -0.10 3.81 10.65
C ARG A 110 -1.19 2.85 11.10
N ILE A 111 -0.81 1.63 11.47
CA ILE A 111 -1.75 0.72 12.11
C ILE A 111 -1.89 1.14 13.58
N VAL A 112 -3.07 1.62 13.96
CA VAL A 112 -3.32 2.18 15.30
C VAL A 112 -3.93 1.18 16.28
N ALA A 113 -4.61 0.15 15.78
CA ALA A 113 -5.15 -0.94 16.59
C ALA A 113 -5.26 -2.23 15.76
N ALA A 114 -5.21 -3.36 16.45
CA ALA A 114 -5.44 -4.68 15.88
C ALA A 114 -6.66 -5.34 16.52
N PHE A 115 -7.38 -6.16 15.77
CA PHE A 115 -8.62 -6.81 16.22
C PHE A 115 -8.61 -8.30 15.92
N ASP A 116 -9.11 -9.10 16.85
CA ASP A 116 -9.29 -10.54 16.68
C ASP A 116 -10.51 -11.04 17.48
N ASN A 117 -10.92 -12.29 17.25
CA ASN A 117 -11.97 -12.96 18.02
C ASN A 117 -11.42 -14.05 18.95
N ASN A 118 -10.13 -14.35 18.88
CA ASN A 118 -9.48 -15.35 19.72
C ASN A 118 -9.24 -14.79 21.14
N PRO A 119 -9.93 -15.30 22.18
CA PRO A 119 -9.80 -14.80 23.55
C PRO A 119 -8.39 -14.93 24.13
N ALA A 120 -7.57 -15.85 23.60
CA ALA A 120 -6.22 -16.07 24.08
C ALA A 120 -5.25 -14.93 23.73
N ILE A 121 -5.53 -14.13 22.70
CA ILE A 121 -4.67 -13.02 22.27
C ILE A 121 -5.31 -11.65 22.50
N ILE A 122 -6.62 -11.58 22.72
CA ILE A 122 -7.29 -10.31 23.08
C ILE A 122 -6.69 -9.78 24.39
N GLY A 123 -6.34 -8.50 24.40
CA GLY A 123 -5.67 -7.82 25.51
C GLY A 123 -4.14 -7.94 25.50
N THR A 124 -3.57 -8.78 24.65
CA THR A 124 -2.11 -8.87 24.48
C THR A 124 -1.58 -7.75 23.57
N GLU A 125 -0.26 -7.59 23.54
CA GLU A 125 0.43 -6.65 22.67
C GLU A 125 1.24 -7.40 21.60
N VAL A 126 1.07 -7.00 20.34
CA VAL A 126 1.82 -7.52 19.20
C VAL A 126 2.47 -6.35 18.48
N HIS A 127 3.80 -6.33 18.41
CA HIS A 127 4.58 -5.24 17.79
C HIS A 127 4.19 -3.83 18.30
N GLY A 128 3.93 -3.67 19.60
CA GLY A 128 3.55 -2.37 20.17
C GLY A 128 2.09 -1.98 19.97
N LYS A 129 1.24 -2.90 19.49
CA LYS A 129 -0.20 -2.67 19.26
C LYS A 129 -1.03 -3.62 20.10
N THR A 130 -1.95 -3.08 20.88
CA THR A 130 -2.91 -3.89 21.65
C THR A 130 -3.90 -4.58 20.71
N VAL A 131 -4.11 -5.87 20.94
CA VAL A 131 -5.15 -6.66 20.26
C VAL A 131 -6.47 -6.48 21.00
N LEU A 132 -7.49 -6.02 20.30
CA LEU A 132 -8.83 -5.75 20.83
C LEU A 132 -9.83 -6.79 20.32
N ASP A 133 -10.93 -6.96 21.06
CA ASP A 133 -12.05 -7.76 20.60
C ASP A 133 -12.67 -7.10 19.35
N ILE A 134 -12.83 -7.89 18.28
CA ILE A 134 -13.45 -7.48 17.02
C ILE A 134 -14.84 -6.85 17.20
N ALA A 135 -15.59 -7.21 18.24
CA ALA A 135 -16.89 -6.61 18.54
C ALA A 135 -16.80 -5.09 18.80
N LYS A 136 -15.65 -4.59 19.27
CA LYS A 136 -15.43 -3.15 19.53
C LYS A 136 -15.03 -2.36 18.27
N MET A 137 -14.65 -3.05 17.20
CA MET A 137 -14.09 -2.42 16.01
C MET A 137 -15.03 -1.40 15.36
N PRO A 138 -16.33 -1.68 15.13
CA PRO A 138 -17.20 -0.72 14.45
C PRO A 138 -17.35 0.59 15.23
N GLU A 139 -17.50 0.53 16.54
CA GLU A 139 -17.59 1.71 17.40
C GLU A 139 -16.29 2.51 17.39
N LEU A 140 -15.15 1.83 17.56
CA LEU A 140 -13.83 2.48 17.56
C LEU A 140 -13.49 3.11 16.22
N ALA A 141 -13.87 2.49 15.10
CA ALA A 141 -13.62 3.01 13.77
C ALA A 141 -14.34 4.36 13.58
N ARG A 142 -15.62 4.43 13.98
CA ARG A 142 -16.41 5.67 13.96
C ARG A 142 -15.80 6.74 14.87
N ARG A 143 -15.49 6.38 16.12
CA ARG A 143 -14.98 7.32 17.14
C ARG A 143 -13.60 7.89 16.78
N MET A 144 -12.72 7.07 16.21
CA MET A 144 -11.37 7.46 15.82
C MET A 144 -11.30 8.00 14.38
N HIS A 145 -12.42 8.03 13.66
CA HIS A 145 -12.48 8.38 12.23
C HIS A 145 -11.50 7.57 11.37
N VAL A 146 -11.29 6.31 11.71
CA VAL A 146 -10.45 5.40 10.93
C VAL A 146 -11.23 4.96 9.69
N GLN A 147 -10.61 5.10 8.52
CA GLN A 147 -11.26 4.85 7.23
C GLN A 147 -10.64 3.69 6.45
N ILE A 148 -9.48 3.19 6.90
CA ILE A 148 -8.73 2.11 6.26
C ILE A 148 -8.76 0.90 7.19
N GLY A 149 -9.11 -0.26 6.64
CA GLY A 149 -9.00 -1.53 7.35
C GLY A 149 -8.23 -2.57 6.53
N ILE A 150 -7.30 -3.25 7.19
CA ILE A 150 -6.49 -4.33 6.64
C ILE A 150 -7.12 -5.65 7.08
N LEU A 151 -7.52 -6.49 6.13
CA LEU A 151 -8.24 -7.73 6.40
C LEU A 151 -7.35 -8.95 6.17
N THR A 152 -7.04 -9.66 7.25
CA THR A 152 -6.12 -10.82 7.29
C THR A 152 -6.73 -12.05 7.97
N VAL A 153 -8.06 -12.16 7.95
CA VAL A 153 -8.81 -13.29 8.53
C VAL A 153 -8.88 -14.50 7.57
N THR A 154 -9.42 -15.61 8.06
CA THR A 154 -9.71 -16.77 7.20
C THR A 154 -10.85 -16.46 6.21
N ALA A 155 -10.83 -17.14 5.07
CA ALA A 155 -11.80 -16.92 3.98
C ALA A 155 -13.26 -17.06 4.43
N SER A 156 -13.55 -18.00 5.33
CA SER A 156 -14.91 -18.32 5.79
C SER A 156 -15.59 -17.17 6.55
N VAL A 157 -14.82 -16.24 7.13
CA VAL A 157 -15.36 -15.12 7.92
C VAL A 157 -15.10 -13.75 7.27
N ALA A 158 -14.37 -13.71 6.16
CA ALA A 158 -13.89 -12.47 5.54
C ALA A 158 -15.02 -11.51 5.15
N GLN A 159 -16.10 -12.01 4.52
CA GLN A 159 -17.24 -11.17 4.14
C GLN A 159 -17.92 -10.53 5.35
N GLY A 160 -18.31 -11.35 6.34
CA GLY A 160 -19.00 -10.82 7.52
C GLY A 160 -18.17 -9.85 8.35
N VAL A 161 -16.83 -9.96 8.30
CA VAL A 161 -15.93 -8.97 8.90
C VAL A 161 -15.88 -7.70 8.06
N ALA A 162 -15.81 -7.80 6.73
CA ALA A 162 -15.85 -6.65 5.84
C ALA A 162 -17.14 -5.84 6.00
N ASP A 163 -18.29 -6.51 6.12
CA ASP A 163 -19.59 -5.87 6.35
C ASP A 163 -19.58 -5.04 7.64
N LYS A 164 -19.02 -5.59 8.73
CA LYS A 164 -18.85 -4.88 10.01
C LYS A 164 -17.90 -3.69 9.89
N MET A 165 -16.84 -3.81 9.09
CA MET A 165 -15.90 -2.72 8.84
C MET A 165 -16.63 -1.56 8.15
N ILE A 166 -17.41 -1.87 7.11
CA ILE A 166 -18.20 -0.89 6.37
C ILE A 166 -19.24 -0.24 7.27
N GLU A 167 -19.95 -1.02 8.09
CA GLU A 167 -20.90 -0.50 9.08
C GLU A 167 -20.20 0.46 10.07
N GLY A 168 -18.97 0.13 10.48
CA GLY A 168 -18.09 0.96 11.31
C GLY A 168 -17.56 2.23 10.62
N GLY A 169 -17.88 2.47 9.36
CA GLY A 169 -17.44 3.65 8.61
C GLY A 169 -16.08 3.49 7.90
N ILE A 170 -15.53 2.27 7.84
CA ILE A 170 -14.38 1.98 6.98
C ILE A 170 -14.79 2.16 5.53
N ARG A 171 -14.00 2.93 4.78
CA ARG A 171 -14.26 3.24 3.36
C ARG A 171 -13.26 2.57 2.42
N ALA A 172 -12.14 2.08 2.94
CA ALA A 172 -11.13 1.37 2.18
C ALA A 172 -10.74 0.07 2.89
N ILE A 173 -10.85 -1.04 2.17
CA ILE A 173 -10.48 -2.37 2.66
C ILE A 173 -9.29 -2.86 1.85
N TRP A 174 -8.18 -3.13 2.54
CA TRP A 174 -7.03 -3.81 1.99
C TRP A 174 -7.13 -5.31 2.32
N ASN A 175 -7.58 -6.09 1.36
CA ASN A 175 -7.93 -7.50 1.51
C ASN A 175 -6.73 -8.42 1.19
N PHE A 176 -6.21 -9.10 2.22
CA PHE A 176 -5.18 -10.14 2.10
C PHE A 176 -5.76 -11.56 2.16
N THR A 177 -7.09 -11.69 2.24
CA THR A 177 -7.75 -13.00 2.23
C THR A 177 -7.83 -13.54 0.80
N PRO A 178 -7.89 -14.88 0.60
CA PRO A 178 -7.96 -15.47 -0.73
C PRO A 178 -9.34 -15.31 -1.40
N THR A 179 -10.31 -14.71 -0.71
CA THR A 179 -11.68 -14.56 -1.21
C THR A 179 -11.91 -13.19 -1.82
N SER A 180 -12.76 -13.15 -2.85
CA SER A 180 -13.36 -11.89 -3.31
C SER A 180 -14.44 -11.47 -2.30
N LEU A 181 -14.52 -10.18 -2.03
CA LEU A 181 -15.53 -9.60 -1.15
C LEU A 181 -16.56 -8.88 -2.01
N ASP A 182 -17.83 -9.00 -1.63
CA ASP A 182 -18.93 -8.22 -2.18
C ASP A 182 -19.07 -6.95 -1.33
N VAL A 183 -18.76 -5.79 -1.91
CA VAL A 183 -18.81 -4.51 -1.19
C VAL A 183 -19.52 -3.46 -2.04
N PRO A 184 -20.21 -2.49 -1.43
CA PRO A 184 -20.86 -1.41 -2.17
C PRO A 184 -19.87 -0.56 -2.97
N ASP A 185 -20.33 0.07 -4.07
CA ASP A 185 -19.51 0.91 -4.97
C ASP A 185 -18.76 2.06 -4.28
N HIS A 186 -19.25 2.53 -3.13
CA HIS A 186 -18.61 3.61 -2.37
C HIS A 186 -17.43 3.12 -1.51
N VAL A 187 -17.19 1.81 -1.43
CA VAL A 187 -16.11 1.18 -0.67
C VAL A 187 -14.96 0.84 -1.62
N ILE A 188 -13.78 1.37 -1.33
CA ILE A 188 -12.56 1.06 -2.06
C ILE A 188 -12.07 -0.31 -1.60
N LEU A 189 -12.04 -1.28 -2.52
CA LEU A 189 -11.49 -2.61 -2.26
C LEU A 189 -10.17 -2.78 -3.03
N GLN A 190 -9.09 -2.98 -2.29
CA GLN A 190 -7.80 -3.37 -2.86
C GLN A 190 -7.47 -4.79 -2.39
N ARG A 191 -7.27 -5.72 -3.32
CA ARG A 191 -6.87 -7.11 -3.01
C ARG A 191 -5.37 -7.30 -3.23
N GLU A 192 -4.72 -7.99 -2.31
CA GLU A 192 -3.40 -8.56 -2.55
C GLU A 192 -3.51 -9.98 -3.07
N GLU A 193 -2.73 -10.28 -4.11
CA GLU A 193 -2.72 -11.59 -4.75
C GLU A 193 -1.29 -12.09 -4.91
N LEU A 194 -0.82 -12.82 -3.90
CA LEU A 194 0.53 -13.39 -3.89
C LEU A 194 0.72 -14.43 -5.01
N ALA A 195 -0.35 -15.14 -5.39
CA ALA A 195 -0.27 -16.11 -6.48
C ALA A 195 0.02 -15.45 -7.82
N SER A 196 -0.42 -14.20 -8.04
CA SER A 196 -0.11 -13.45 -9.26
C SER A 196 1.39 -13.19 -9.39
N SER A 197 2.05 -12.78 -8.30
CA SER A 197 3.50 -12.58 -8.28
C SER A 197 4.27 -13.88 -8.48
N LEU A 198 3.80 -14.97 -7.86
CA LEU A 198 4.37 -16.29 -8.05
C LEU A 198 4.23 -16.77 -9.51
N ALA A 199 3.07 -16.57 -10.14
CA ALA A 199 2.84 -16.95 -11.52
C ALA A 199 3.82 -16.27 -12.49
N VAL A 200 4.12 -14.98 -12.28
CA VAL A 200 5.14 -14.26 -13.05
C VAL A 200 6.52 -14.91 -12.89
N LEU A 201 6.90 -15.23 -11.65
CA LEU A 201 8.18 -15.87 -11.35
C LEU A 201 8.27 -17.26 -12.01
N SER A 202 7.25 -18.11 -11.80
CA SER A 202 7.18 -19.46 -12.34
C SER A 202 7.23 -19.48 -13.86
N HIS A 203 6.52 -18.57 -14.53
CA HIS A 203 6.52 -18.50 -15.99
C HIS A 203 7.88 -18.07 -16.54
N ARG A 204 8.54 -17.08 -15.92
CA ARG A 204 9.89 -16.64 -16.36
C ARG A 204 10.91 -17.77 -16.23
N LEU A 205 10.90 -18.49 -15.10
CA LEU A 205 11.79 -19.63 -14.88
C LEU A 205 11.58 -20.73 -15.94
N LEU A 206 10.32 -21.00 -16.30
CA LEU A 206 9.98 -22.01 -17.32
C LEU A 206 10.52 -21.63 -18.70
N VAL A 207 10.41 -20.35 -19.09
CA VAL A 207 10.88 -19.85 -20.39
C VAL A 207 12.41 -19.85 -20.47
N GLU A 208 13.10 -19.46 -19.40
CA GLU A 208 14.57 -19.52 -19.32
C GLU A 208 15.07 -20.97 -19.42
N SER A 209 14.42 -21.92 -18.72
CA SER A 209 14.79 -23.34 -18.76
C SER A 209 14.56 -24.01 -20.12
N SER A 210 13.71 -23.43 -20.97
CA SER A 210 13.41 -23.93 -22.32
C SER A 210 14.30 -23.29 -23.41
N SER A 211 15.15 -22.34 -23.04
CA SER A 211 16.08 -21.64 -23.93
C SER A 211 17.52 -22.16 -23.82
N ILE A 212 17.72 -23.26 -23.07
CA ILE A 212 18.97 -24.01 -22.88
C ILE A 212 18.76 -25.40 -23.49
#